data_AF-A0AA37WWP6-F1
#
_entry.id   AF-A0AA37WWP6-F1
#
_cell.length_a   1.000
_cell.length_b   1.000
_cell.length_c   1.000
_cell.angle_alpha   90.00
_cell.angle_beta   90.00
_cell.angle_gamma   90.00
#
_symmetry.space_group_name_H-M   'P 1'
#
loop_
_entity.id
_entity.type
_entity.pdbx_description
1 polymer ?
#
loop_
_entity_poly.entity_id
_entity_poly.type
_entity_poly.pdbx_seq_one_letter_code
_entity_poly.pdbx_strand_id
1 'polypeptide(L)'
;MRKVDAIAKIKNSLNGCEPQIITPKGESYEEHIEQLSKQLFQAIIEPVSVKVTSTIIEDADFDMYRTATVWAIARSGINWLLTLEGQQEFALAFGSNPLDLKLHGCSSSDALAEWCS
;
A
#
# COMPACT_ATOMS: atom_id res chain seq x y z
N MET A 1 8.44 7.80 -9.79
CA MET A 1 6.98 7.96 -9.93
C MET A 1 6.56 9.36 -9.48
N ARG A 2 5.60 10.01 -10.14
CA ARG A 2 5.01 11.28 -9.66
C ARG A 2 3.75 11.03 -8.83
N LYS A 3 3.35 11.97 -7.98
CA LYS A 3 2.13 11.85 -7.16
C LYS A 3 0.85 11.57 -7.97
N VAL A 4 0.71 12.18 -9.14
CA VAL A 4 -0.42 11.92 -10.05
C VAL A 4 -0.47 10.46 -10.51
N ASP A 5 0.69 9.85 -10.75
CA ASP A 5 0.78 8.46 -11.19
C ASP A 5 0.38 7.51 -10.02
N ALA A 6 0.81 7.83 -8.79
CA ALA A 6 0.42 7.10 -7.59
C ALA A 6 -1.09 7.17 -7.32
N ILE A 7 -1.68 8.37 -7.43
CA ILE A 7 -3.14 8.58 -7.30
C ILE A 7 -3.89 7.78 -8.37
N ALA A 8 -3.44 7.82 -9.62
CA ALA A 8 -4.06 7.06 -10.70
C ALA A 8 -4.02 5.56 -10.42
N LYS A 9 -2.91 5.05 -9.88
CA LYS A 9 -2.73 3.65 -9.54
C LYS A 9 -3.65 3.18 -8.41
N ILE A 10 -3.78 3.97 -7.35
CA ILE A 10 -4.73 3.70 -6.25
C ILE A 10 -6.17 3.72 -6.78
N LYS A 11 -6.54 4.72 -7.58
CA LYS A 11 -7.88 4.77 -8.20
C LYS A 11 -8.15 3.55 -9.08
N ASN A 12 -7.16 3.10 -9.83
CA ASN A 12 -7.30 1.92 -10.68
C ASN A 12 -7.52 0.65 -9.86
N SER A 13 -6.85 0.52 -8.71
CA SER A 13 -7.08 -0.56 -7.75
C SER A 13 -8.53 -0.54 -7.22
N LEU A 14 -8.98 0.62 -6.72
CA LEU A 14 -10.33 0.79 -6.17
C LEU A 14 -11.46 0.55 -7.18
N ASN A 15 -11.20 0.77 -8.47
CA ASN A 15 -12.18 0.53 -9.54
C ASN A 15 -12.09 -0.88 -10.14
N GLY A 16 -10.94 -1.54 -10.02
CA GLY A 16 -10.62 -2.79 -10.70
C GLY A 16 -10.92 -4.05 -9.89
N CYS A 17 -11.01 -3.92 -8.56
CA CYS A 17 -11.34 -5.01 -7.65
C CYS A 17 -12.24 -4.50 -6.53
N GLU A 18 -13.21 -5.32 -6.09
CA GLU A 18 -13.96 -5.04 -4.87
C GLU A 18 -13.04 -5.26 -3.65
N PRO A 19 -12.81 -4.24 -2.81
CA PRO A 19 -11.83 -4.35 -1.74
C PRO A 19 -12.15 -5.47 -0.74
N GLN A 20 -11.17 -6.30 -0.40
CA GLN A 20 -11.36 -7.44 0.49
C GLN A 20 -11.24 -7.03 1.98
N ILE A 21 -12.21 -6.24 2.47
CA ILE A 21 -12.19 -5.65 3.81
C ILE A 21 -13.39 -6.11 4.64
N ILE A 22 -13.16 -6.40 5.92
CA ILE A 22 -14.20 -6.76 6.88
C ILE A 22 -14.93 -5.50 7.34
N THR A 23 -16.21 -5.36 6.98
CA THR A 23 -17.06 -4.26 7.47
C THR A 23 -17.41 -4.44 8.94
N PRO A 24 -17.20 -3.41 9.78
CA PRO A 24 -17.67 -3.41 11.16
C PRO A 24 -19.19 -3.62 11.27
N LYS A 25 -19.61 -4.27 12.35
CA LYS A 25 -21.04 -4.52 12.60
C LYS A 25 -21.80 -3.20 12.74
N GLY A 26 -22.81 -2.99 11.90
CA GLY A 26 -23.68 -1.82 11.96
C GLY A 26 -23.34 -0.71 10.96
N GLU A 27 -22.30 -0.89 10.14
CA GLU A 27 -21.94 -0.01 9.03
C GLU A 27 -22.35 -0.63 7.68
N SER A 28 -22.64 0.21 6.68
CA SER A 28 -22.72 -0.23 5.29
C SER A 28 -21.31 -0.49 4.76
N TYR A 29 -21.16 -1.54 3.95
CA TYR A 29 -19.89 -1.85 3.29
C TYR A 29 -19.42 -0.67 2.44
N GLU A 30 -20.32 -0.09 1.63
CA GLU A 30 -20.02 1.02 0.74
C GLU A 30 -19.59 2.28 1.49
N GLU A 31 -20.31 2.63 2.57
CA GLU A 31 -19.94 3.77 3.43
C GLU A 31 -18.58 3.55 4.09
N HIS A 32 -18.30 2.33 4.54
CA HIS A 32 -17.03 1.96 5.16
C HIS A 32 -15.86 2.06 4.17
N ILE A 33 -16.02 1.49 2.98
CA ILE A 33 -15.03 1.60 1.90
C ILE A 33 -14.80 3.05 1.49
N GLU A 34 -15.83 3.87 1.41
CA GLU A 34 -15.70 5.28 1.06
C GLU A 34 -14.88 6.04 2.14
N GLN A 35 -15.13 5.76 3.42
CA GLN A 35 -14.37 6.36 4.53
C GLN A 35 -12.90 5.93 4.51
N LEU A 36 -12.62 4.64 4.38
CA LEU A 36 -11.24 4.13 4.30
C LEU A 36 -10.51 4.68 3.08
N SER A 37 -11.19 4.76 1.93
CA SER A 37 -10.63 5.36 0.71
C SER A 37 -10.23 6.81 0.96
N LYS A 38 -11.09 7.61 1.61
CA LYS A 38 -10.76 9.01 1.99
C LYS A 38 -9.53 9.08 2.88
N GLN A 39 -9.41 8.19 3.88
CA GLN A 39 -8.23 8.12 4.75
C GLN A 39 -6.96 7.79 3.97
N LEU A 40 -7.02 6.80 3.07
CA LEU A 40 -5.89 6.48 2.20
C LEU A 40 -5.50 7.68 1.33
N PHE A 41 -6.45 8.36 0.68
CA PHE A 41 -6.17 9.55 -0.14
C PHE A 41 -5.53 10.69 0.67
N GLN A 42 -5.93 10.87 1.93
CA GLN A 42 -5.31 11.85 2.84
C GLN A 42 -3.88 11.48 3.24
N ALA A 43 -3.57 10.19 3.28
CA ALA A 43 -2.24 9.67 3.61
C ALA A 43 -1.27 9.69 2.41
N ILE A 44 -1.72 10.02 1.19
CA ILE A 44 -0.85 10.06 0.00
C ILE A 44 0.21 11.16 0.13
N ILE A 45 1.46 10.74 0.08
CA ILE A 45 2.63 11.60 0.10
C ILE A 45 3.14 11.91 -1.31
N GLU A 46 4.13 12.78 -1.43
CA GLU A 46 4.95 12.77 -2.64
C GLU A 46 5.71 11.44 -2.71
N PRO A 47 5.62 10.67 -3.81
CA PRO A 47 6.25 9.35 -3.86
C PRO A 47 7.76 9.42 -3.63
N VAL A 48 8.24 8.55 -2.74
CA VAL A 48 9.67 8.46 -2.38
C VAL A 48 10.19 7.09 -2.80
N SER A 49 11.39 7.05 -3.39
CA SER A 49 12.07 5.77 -3.63
C SER A 49 12.54 5.20 -2.31
N VAL A 50 12.20 3.93 -2.06
CA VAL A 50 12.49 3.25 -0.80
C VAL A 50 13.25 1.95 -1.02
N LYS A 51 13.83 1.42 0.05
CA LYS A 51 14.44 0.09 0.07
C LYS A 51 13.79 -0.77 1.15
N VAL A 52 13.38 -1.97 0.73
CA VAL A 52 12.91 -3.02 1.64
C VAL A 52 14.10 -3.91 1.98
N THR A 53 14.47 -3.95 3.26
CA THR A 53 15.69 -4.62 3.75
C THR A 53 15.40 -5.90 4.51
N SER A 54 14.17 -6.03 5.02
CA SER A 54 13.71 -7.20 5.76
C SER A 54 12.19 -7.40 5.59
N THR A 55 11.68 -8.53 6.06
CA THR A 55 10.25 -8.88 6.08
C THR A 55 9.88 -9.50 7.43
N ILE A 56 8.59 -9.44 7.82
CA ILE A 56 8.08 -10.25 8.93
C ILE A 56 7.89 -11.71 8.50
N ILE A 57 7.36 -11.93 7.30
CA ILE A 57 7.08 -13.27 6.75
C ILE A 57 8.16 -13.62 5.73
N GLU A 58 9.00 -14.59 6.07
CA GLU A 58 9.99 -15.18 5.16
C GLU A 58 9.26 -15.91 4.01
N ASP A 59 9.86 -15.95 2.80
CA ASP A 59 9.32 -16.57 1.57
C ASP A 59 8.03 -15.95 0.97
N ALA A 60 7.54 -14.83 1.49
CA ALA A 60 6.52 -14.02 0.83
C ALA A 60 7.13 -13.16 -0.31
N ASP A 61 6.51 -12.03 -0.66
CA ASP A 61 6.93 -11.15 -1.76
C ASP A 61 8.22 -10.35 -1.49
N PHE A 62 8.95 -10.66 -0.43
CA PHE A 62 10.15 -9.92 -0.03
C PHE A 62 11.22 -9.86 -1.13
N ASP A 63 11.52 -10.97 -1.81
CA ASP A 63 12.54 -10.99 -2.86
C ASP A 63 12.16 -10.12 -4.07
N MET A 64 10.87 -10.04 -4.39
CA MET A 64 10.35 -9.15 -5.42
C MET A 64 10.58 -7.69 -5.02
N TYR A 65 10.18 -7.29 -3.80
CA TYR A 65 10.33 -5.92 -3.33
C TYR A 65 11.80 -5.51 -3.07
N ARG A 66 12.65 -6.45 -2.68
CA ARG A 66 14.08 -6.19 -2.44
C ARG A 66 14.85 -5.91 -3.73
N THR A 67 14.41 -6.49 -4.86
CA THR A 67 15.13 -6.40 -6.15
C THR A 67 14.51 -5.42 -7.14
N ALA A 68 13.25 -5.04 -6.96
CA ALA A 68 12.53 -4.11 -7.83
C ALA A 68 12.77 -2.63 -7.47
N THR A 69 12.30 -1.74 -8.35
CA THR A 69 12.20 -0.30 -8.03
C THR A 69 10.91 -0.06 -7.25
N VAL A 70 11.05 0.25 -5.96
CA VAL A 70 9.93 0.41 -5.03
C VAL A 70 9.70 1.89 -4.70
N TRP A 71 8.43 2.27 -4.69
CA TRP A 71 7.97 3.61 -4.33
C TRP A 71 7.06 3.52 -3.11
N ALA A 72 7.33 4.32 -2.08
CA ALA A 72 6.34 4.60 -1.05
C ALA A 72 5.41 5.70 -1.52
N ILE A 73 4.09 5.47 -1.45
CA ILE A 73 3.06 6.34 -2.02
C ILE A 73 2.06 6.89 -1.00
N ALA A 74 1.91 6.22 0.16
CA ALA A 74 1.14 6.74 1.29
C ALA A 74 1.87 6.44 2.61
N ARG A 75 1.63 7.25 3.65
CA ARG A 75 2.28 7.11 4.94
C ARG A 75 1.37 7.50 6.11
N SER A 76 1.40 6.71 7.17
CA SER A 76 0.77 7.03 8.47
C SER A 76 1.72 6.62 9.60
N GLY A 77 2.31 7.61 10.28
CA GLY A 77 3.34 7.37 11.28
C GLY A 77 4.56 6.65 10.70
N ILE A 78 4.81 5.41 11.17
CA ILE A 78 5.89 4.54 10.67
C ILE A 78 5.44 3.59 9.55
N ASN A 79 4.15 3.55 9.22
CA ASN A 79 3.60 2.66 8.21
C ASN A 79 3.62 3.33 6.84
N TRP A 80 3.90 2.54 5.81
CA TRP A 80 4.06 2.94 4.43
C TRP A 80 3.30 2.01 3.51
N LEU A 81 2.51 2.59 2.61
CA LEU A 81 2.00 1.85 1.46
C LEU A 81 3.06 1.91 0.35
N LEU A 82 3.55 0.74 -0.04
CA LEU A 82 4.54 0.58 -1.08
C LEU A 82 3.87 0.16 -2.38
N THR A 83 4.53 0.43 -3.50
CA THR A 83 4.16 -0.10 -4.81
C THR A 83 5.39 -0.29 -5.68
N LEU A 84 5.30 -1.23 -6.63
CA LEU A 84 6.37 -1.52 -7.59
C LEU A 84 6.23 -0.67 -8.85
N GLU A 85 7.33 -0.22 -9.43
CA GLU A 85 7.30 0.45 -10.73
C GLU A 85 6.78 -0.50 -11.82
N GLY A 86 5.79 -0.06 -12.61
CA GLY A 86 5.23 -0.83 -13.72
C GLY A 86 4.25 -1.96 -13.37
N GLN A 87 4.02 -2.30 -12.10
CA GLN A 87 3.11 -3.39 -11.70
C GLN A 87 1.99 -2.90 -10.79
N GLN A 88 0.76 -3.39 -10.95
CA GLN A 88 -0.39 -3.03 -10.11
C GLN A 88 -0.36 -3.83 -8.79
N GLU A 89 0.71 -3.68 -8.01
CA GLU A 89 0.93 -4.37 -6.74
C GLU A 89 1.20 -3.36 -5.62
N PHE A 90 0.70 -3.66 -4.44
CA PHE A 90 0.85 -2.87 -3.23
C PHE A 90 1.27 -3.77 -2.07
N ALA A 91 2.05 -3.21 -1.15
CA ALA A 91 2.40 -3.91 0.09
C ALA A 91 2.49 -2.92 1.24
N LEU A 92 2.16 -3.40 2.43
CA LEU A 92 2.41 -2.65 3.65
C LEU A 92 3.85 -2.88 4.15
N ALA A 93 4.52 -1.79 4.53
CA ALA A 93 5.81 -1.83 5.20
C ALA A 93 5.86 -0.85 6.36
N PHE A 94 6.82 -1.02 7.26
CA PHE A 94 7.04 -0.12 8.38
C PHE A 94 8.52 0.19 8.61
N GLY A 95 8.78 1.38 9.15
CA GLY A 95 10.12 1.86 9.45
C GLY A 95 10.18 3.40 9.47
N SER A 96 11.18 3.96 10.14
CA SER A 96 11.38 5.41 10.17
C SER A 96 12.22 5.92 9.00
N ASN A 97 13.11 5.07 8.47
CA ASN A 97 14.05 5.39 7.40
C ASN A 97 13.56 4.79 6.06
N PRO A 98 13.34 5.59 5.01
CA PRO A 98 12.91 5.08 3.70
C PRO A 98 13.93 4.13 3.04
N LEU A 99 15.19 4.12 3.48
CA LEU A 99 16.22 3.21 2.96
C LEU A 99 16.37 1.93 3.80
N ASP A 100 15.53 1.75 4.81
CA ASP A 100 15.53 0.61 5.73
C ASP A 100 14.11 0.34 6.20
N LEU A 101 13.28 -0.17 5.29
CA LEU A 101 11.90 -0.56 5.59
C LEU A 101 11.76 -2.07 5.73
N LYS A 102 10.88 -2.48 6.65
CA LYS A 102 10.50 -3.87 6.87
C LYS A 102 9.12 -4.14 6.27
N LEU A 103 9.02 -5.10 5.36
CA LEU A 103 7.76 -5.52 4.76
C LEU A 103 6.90 -6.26 5.78
N HIS A 104 5.59 -6.02 5.77
CA HIS A 104 4.66 -6.70 6.66
C HIS A 104 4.41 -8.15 6.23
N GLY A 105 4.28 -8.40 4.93
CA GLY A 105 4.00 -9.73 4.41
C GLY A 105 3.84 -9.76 2.90
N CYS A 106 2.76 -10.40 2.44
CA CYS A 106 2.41 -10.48 1.03
C CYS A 106 2.05 -9.10 0.46
N SER A 107 2.09 -9.01 -0.86
CA SER A 107 1.51 -7.93 -1.63
C SER A 107 0.20 -8.35 -2.29
N SER A 108 -0.61 -7.37 -2.66
CA SER A 108 -1.76 -7.58 -3.52
C SER A 108 -2.06 -6.37 -4.41
N SER A 109 -2.90 -6.61 -5.41
CA SER A 109 -3.41 -5.54 -6.29
C SER A 109 -4.46 -4.63 -5.66
N ASP A 110 -4.89 -4.93 -4.43
CA ASP A 110 -5.88 -4.18 -3.65
C ASP A 110 -5.21 -3.20 -2.69
N ALA A 111 -5.08 -1.95 -3.11
CA ALA A 111 -4.42 -0.90 -2.35
C ALA A 111 -5.10 -0.64 -1.00
N LEU A 112 -6.41 -0.84 -0.90
CA LEU A 112 -7.15 -0.54 0.30
C LEU A 112 -7.05 -1.67 1.32
N ALA A 113 -7.12 -2.93 0.87
CA ALA A 113 -6.87 -4.07 1.74
C ALA A 113 -5.45 -4.02 2.33
N GLU A 114 -4.43 -3.73 1.52
CA GLU A 114 -3.05 -3.58 2.02
C GLU A 114 -2.92 -2.43 3.02
N TRP A 115 -3.54 -1.28 2.73
CA TRP A 115 -3.49 -0.12 3.62
C TRP A 115 -4.17 -0.34 4.97
N CYS A 116 -5.20 -1.18 5.00
CA CYS A 116 -5.98 -1.49 6.20
C CYS A 116 -5.51 -2.75 6.94
N SER A 117 -4.44 -3.41 6.46
CA SER A 117 -3.88 -4.63 7.05
C SER A 117 -3.04 -4.41 8.31
#